data_AF-A0A1Q2CX57-F1
#
_entry.id   AF-A0A1Q2CX57-F1
#
_cell.length_a   1.000
_cell.length_b   1.000
_cell.length_c   1.000
_cell.angle_alpha   90.00
_cell.angle_beta   90.00
_cell.angle_gamma   90.00
#
_symmetry.space_group_name_H-M   'P 1'
#
loop_
_entity.id
_entity.type
_entity.pdbx_description
1 polymer ?
#
loop_
_entity_poly.entity_id
_entity_poly.type
_entity_poly.pdbx_seq_one_letter_code
_entity_poly.pdbx_strand_id
1 'polypeptide(L)'
;MAELVADARANPYVQWRAALVPGQRNADDIISTPDGTAMELLFDEIDPEVARSEVESGALVVWGGCGCGDTDCGELEWPDIDELGEAEPRFDWAGLWQAGQRRVVFAHGSVRWGRFVR
;
A
#
# COMPACT_ATOMS: atom_id res chain seq x y z
N MET A 1 -23.90 20.63 -38.50
CA MET A 1 -24.55 19.91 -37.37
C MET A 1 -24.53 18.37 -37.51
N ALA A 2 -23.94 17.79 -38.57
CA ALA A 2 -23.85 16.33 -38.73
C ALA A 2 -22.43 15.75 -38.55
N GLU A 3 -21.39 16.59 -38.46
CA GLU A 3 -19.99 16.14 -38.40
C GLU A 3 -19.39 16.07 -36.99
N LEU A 4 -20.09 16.52 -35.94
CA LEU A 4 -19.57 16.43 -34.56
C LEU A 4 -19.86 15.09 -33.85
N VAL A 5 -20.61 14.20 -34.49
CA VAL A 5 -21.08 12.94 -33.88
C VAL A 5 -20.30 11.71 -34.37
N ALA A 6 -19.49 11.85 -35.42
CA ALA A 6 -18.72 10.72 -35.98
C ALA A 6 -17.43 10.42 -35.20
N ASP A 7 -16.84 11.40 -34.53
CA ASP A 7 -15.54 11.25 -33.86
C ASP A 7 -15.65 10.71 -32.42
N ALA A 8 -16.86 10.69 -31.85
CA ALA A 8 -17.10 10.16 -30.50
C ALA A 8 -17.17 8.62 -30.45
N ARG A 9 -17.11 7.93 -31.59
CA ARG A 9 -17.15 6.45 -31.67
C ARG A 9 -15.78 5.78 -31.81
N ALA A 10 -14.71 6.55 -32.03
CA ALA A 10 -13.38 5.99 -32.30
C ALA A 10 -12.46 5.94 -31.06
N ASN A 11 -12.85 6.57 -29.94
CA ASN A 11 -12.01 6.60 -28.75
C ASN A 11 -12.87 6.37 -27.50
N PRO A 12 -13.09 5.12 -27.05
CA PRO A 12 -13.52 4.93 -25.67
C PRO A 12 -12.46 5.64 -24.82
N TYR A 13 -12.89 6.48 -23.88
CA TYR A 13 -12.03 6.93 -22.79
C TYR A 13 -11.54 5.67 -22.06
N VAL A 14 -10.50 5.03 -22.57
CA VAL A 14 -9.66 4.13 -21.80
C VAL A 14 -9.00 5.08 -20.84
N GLN A 15 -9.58 5.22 -19.65
CA GLN A 15 -8.85 5.78 -18.53
C GLN A 15 -7.59 4.91 -18.44
N TRP A 16 -6.47 5.46 -18.92
CA TRP A 16 -5.19 4.78 -18.85
C TRP A 16 -4.82 4.76 -17.37
N ARG A 17 -5.28 3.73 -16.67
CA ARG A 17 -4.83 3.46 -15.31
C ARG A 17 -3.40 2.98 -15.42
N ALA A 18 -2.52 3.58 -14.61
CA ALA A 18 -1.16 3.11 -14.49
C ALA A 18 -1.18 1.62 -14.13
N ALA A 19 -0.33 0.83 -14.80
CA ALA A 19 -0.26 -0.60 -14.54
C ALA A 19 0.09 -0.85 -13.07
N LEU A 20 -0.56 -1.81 -12.43
CA LEU A 20 -0.19 -2.26 -11.09
C LEU A 20 1.19 -2.93 -11.18
N VAL A 21 2.10 -2.49 -10.32
CA VAL A 21 3.42 -3.09 -10.15
C VAL A 21 3.37 -3.93 -8.87
N PRO A 22 3.54 -5.27 -8.94
CA PRO A 22 3.42 -6.14 -7.77
C PRO A 22 4.32 -5.70 -6.60
N GLY A 23 3.72 -5.60 -5.41
CA GLY A 23 4.38 -5.17 -4.19
C GLY A 23 4.71 -3.68 -4.13
N GLN A 24 4.26 -2.89 -5.11
CA GLN A 24 4.65 -1.49 -5.26
C GLN A 24 3.44 -0.58 -5.42
N ARG A 25 3.72 0.72 -5.32
CA ARG A 25 2.81 1.82 -5.65
C ARG A 25 2.93 2.15 -7.15
N ASN A 26 1.81 2.35 -7.84
CA ASN A 26 1.80 2.82 -9.23
C ASN A 26 1.67 4.35 -9.32
N ALA A 27 1.66 4.89 -10.54
CA ALA A 27 1.54 6.34 -10.76
C ALA A 27 0.15 6.95 -10.44
N ASP A 28 -0.84 6.12 -10.11
CA ASP A 28 -2.17 6.54 -9.64
C ASP A 28 -2.29 6.41 -8.10
N ASP A 29 -1.16 6.27 -7.39
CA ASP A 29 -1.08 6.00 -5.94
C ASP A 29 -1.77 4.72 -5.47
N ILE A 30 -2.06 3.80 -6.37
CA ILE A 30 -2.59 2.48 -6.02
C ILE A 30 -1.44 1.59 -5.60
N ILE A 31 -1.54 1.05 -4.38
CA ILE A 31 -0.59 0.10 -3.83
C ILE A 31 -1.07 -1.32 -4.09
N SER A 32 -0.17 -2.23 -4.42
CA SER A 32 -0.49 -3.66 -4.54
C SER A 32 0.33 -4.54 -3.62
N THR A 33 -0.22 -5.69 -3.26
CA THR A 33 0.49 -6.77 -2.55
C THR A 33 1.58 -7.40 -3.42
N PRO A 34 2.51 -8.18 -2.86
CA PRO A 34 3.58 -8.84 -3.63
C PRO A 34 3.07 -9.77 -4.75
N ASP A 35 1.84 -10.28 -4.65
CA ASP A 35 1.18 -11.09 -5.68
C ASP A 35 0.44 -10.25 -6.75
N GLY A 36 0.49 -8.92 -6.67
CA GLY A 36 -0.10 -8.00 -7.64
C GLY A 36 -1.57 -7.65 -7.40
N THR A 37 -2.12 -7.99 -6.23
CA THR A 37 -3.50 -7.62 -5.87
C THR A 37 -3.56 -6.18 -5.38
N ALA A 38 -4.45 -5.37 -5.97
CA ALA A 38 -4.65 -3.99 -5.52
C ALA A 38 -5.16 -3.93 -4.08
N MET A 39 -4.65 -2.97 -3.32
CA MET A 39 -5.03 -2.72 -1.94
C MET A 39 -5.99 -1.53 -1.82
N GLU A 40 -6.90 -1.63 -0.87
CA GLU A 40 -7.86 -0.59 -0.49
C GLU A 40 -7.61 -0.19 0.97
N LEU A 41 -7.61 1.12 1.24
CA LEU A 41 -7.46 1.65 2.59
C LEU A 41 -8.72 1.37 3.41
N LEU A 42 -8.57 0.79 4.60
CA LEU A 42 -9.65 0.58 5.56
C LEU A 42 -9.64 1.63 6.65
N PHE A 43 -8.44 1.84 7.20
CA PHE A 43 -8.18 2.78 8.28
C PHE A 43 -6.92 3.55 7.94
N ASP A 44 -7.08 4.86 7.84
CA ASP A 44 -5.98 5.77 7.55
C ASP A 44 -4.94 5.76 8.66
N GLU A 45 -5.35 5.64 9.93
CA GLU A 45 -4.43 5.61 11.05
C GLU A 45 -4.81 4.50 12.03
N ILE A 46 -3.84 3.68 12.41
CA ILE A 46 -3.95 2.66 13.45
C ILE A 46 -2.84 2.82 14.48
N ASP A 47 -3.13 2.47 15.72
CA ASP A 47 -2.13 2.46 16.78
C ASP A 47 -1.22 1.21 16.71
N PRO A 48 -0.06 1.22 17.41
CA PRO A 48 0.86 0.09 17.43
C PRO A 48 0.29 -1.24 17.93
N GLU A 49 -0.67 -1.21 18.85
CA GLU A 49 -1.28 -2.42 19.42
C GLU A 49 -2.17 -3.10 18.37
N VAL A 50 -2.98 -2.32 17.65
CA VAL A 50 -3.79 -2.80 16.52
C VAL A 50 -2.91 -3.35 15.42
N ALA A 51 -1.85 -2.62 15.03
CA ALA A 51 -0.89 -3.07 14.03
C ALA A 51 -0.31 -4.44 14.38
N ARG A 52 0.13 -4.62 15.64
CA ARG A 52 0.65 -5.91 16.11
C ARG A 52 -0.40 -7.01 16.04
N SER A 53 -1.62 -6.75 16.52
CA SER A 53 -2.69 -7.74 16.55
C SER A 53 -3.10 -8.23 15.15
N GLU A 54 -3.13 -7.32 14.17
CA GLU A 54 -3.40 -7.67 12.77
C GLU A 54 -2.30 -8.58 12.20
N VAL A 55 -1.04 -8.27 12.49
CA VAL A 55 0.11 -9.10 12.04
C VAL A 55 0.12 -10.46 12.71
N GLU A 56 -0.17 -10.54 14.02
CA GLU A 56 -0.36 -11.81 14.73
C GLU A 56 -1.52 -12.64 14.14
N SER A 57 -2.53 -11.97 13.57
CA SER A 57 -3.67 -12.59 12.86
C SER A 57 -3.34 -12.96 11.40
N GLY A 58 -2.12 -12.71 10.93
CA GLY A 58 -1.64 -13.06 9.60
C GLY A 58 -1.68 -11.92 8.57
N ALA A 59 -1.84 -10.67 9.00
CA ALA A 59 -1.63 -9.53 8.12
C ALA A 59 -0.17 -9.46 7.66
N LEU A 60 0.05 -8.99 6.43
CA LEU A 60 1.39 -8.63 5.97
C LEU A 60 1.76 -7.24 6.50
N VAL A 61 3.06 -6.94 6.50
CA VAL A 61 3.56 -5.57 6.71
C VAL A 61 4.25 -5.10 5.45
N VAL A 62 4.03 -3.84 5.13
CA VAL A 62 4.79 -3.12 4.11
C VAL A 62 5.27 -1.79 4.69
N TRP A 63 6.48 -1.41 4.34
CA TRP A 63 7.08 -0.15 4.73
C TRP A 63 7.27 0.78 3.53
N GLY A 64 6.96 2.06 3.72
CA GLY A 64 7.30 3.14 2.82
C GLY A 64 8.14 4.21 3.52
N GLY A 65 9.22 4.64 2.87
CA GLY A 65 10.14 5.63 3.43
C GLY A 65 9.55 7.03 3.58
N CYS A 66 10.17 7.83 4.45
CA CYS A 66 9.75 9.21 4.72
C CYS A 66 10.13 10.12 3.54
N GLY A 67 9.15 10.45 2.69
CA GLY A 67 9.36 11.26 1.49
C GLY A 67 8.08 11.78 0.81
N CYS A 68 6.96 11.90 1.52
CA CYS A 68 5.66 12.19 0.92
C CYS A 68 5.54 13.60 0.28
N GLY A 69 6.01 13.74 -0.96
CA GLY A 69 5.25 14.42 -2.02
C GLY A 69 4.46 13.39 -2.82
N ASP A 70 3.66 13.86 -3.79
CA ASP A 70 2.72 13.10 -4.63
C ASP A 70 3.31 11.88 -5.39
N THR A 71 4.60 11.55 -5.20
CA THR A 71 5.31 10.46 -5.88
C THR A 71 6.39 9.73 -5.05
N ASP A 72 6.72 10.11 -3.80
CA ASP A 72 8.06 9.82 -3.22
C ASP A 72 8.10 8.95 -1.94
N CYS A 73 7.21 7.95 -1.79
CA CYS A 73 7.43 6.90 -0.76
C CYS A 73 8.59 5.94 -1.09
N GLY A 74 9.27 6.10 -2.24
CA GLY A 74 10.30 5.18 -2.72
C GLY A 74 9.76 3.79 -3.06
N GLU A 75 10.67 2.83 -3.25
CA GLU A 75 10.30 1.42 -3.35
C GLU A 75 9.77 0.93 -2.01
N LEU A 76 8.63 0.24 -2.05
CA LEU A 76 8.04 -0.37 -0.87
C LEU A 76 8.81 -1.62 -0.48
N GLU A 77 9.01 -1.77 0.83
CA GLU A 77 9.71 -2.91 1.40
C GLU A 77 8.76 -3.82 2.18
N TRP A 78 8.94 -5.12 2.00
CA TRP A 78 8.11 -6.16 2.63
C TRP A 78 9.00 -6.99 3.56
N PRO A 79 9.05 -6.66 4.87
CA PRO A 79 9.83 -7.44 5.82
C PRO A 79 9.31 -8.87 5.93
N ASP A 80 10.23 -9.80 6.20
CA ASP A 80 9.82 -11.16 6.57
C ASP A 80 9.13 -11.12 7.93
N ILE A 81 8.06 -11.89 8.09
CA ILE A 81 7.30 -11.95 9.35
C ILE A 81 8.18 -12.33 10.56
N ASP A 82 9.20 -13.16 10.32
CA ASP A 82 10.19 -13.58 11.32
C ASP A 82 11.09 -12.41 11.80
N GLU A 83 11.15 -11.30 11.07
CA GLU A 83 11.87 -10.09 11.48
C GLU A 83 11.07 -9.23 12.45
N LEU A 84 9.74 -9.22 12.34
CA LEU A 84 8.86 -8.36 13.15
C LEU A 84 8.77 -8.84 14.61
N GLY A 85 8.70 -10.16 14.82
CA GLY A 85 8.59 -10.76 16.16
C GLY A 85 7.36 -10.27 16.95
N GLU A 86 7.33 -10.55 18.25
CA GLU A 86 6.19 -10.26 19.14
C GLU A 86 6.27 -8.89 19.83
N ALA A 87 7.33 -8.13 19.57
CA ALA A 87 7.53 -6.82 20.20
C ALA A 87 6.48 -5.82 19.69
N GLU A 88 6.07 -4.91 20.57
CA GLU A 88 5.21 -3.79 20.17
C GLU A 88 5.96 -2.89 19.17
N PRO A 89 5.38 -2.60 17.99
CA PRO A 89 6.01 -1.75 17.01
C PRO A 89 6.10 -0.30 17.47
N ARG A 90 7.04 0.43 16.89
CA ARG A 90 7.08 1.90 16.93
C ARG A 90 7.19 2.40 15.50
N PHE A 91 6.33 3.34 15.15
CA PHE A 91 6.34 3.98 13.85
C PHE A 91 5.86 5.42 13.94
N ASP A 92 6.19 6.23 12.94
CA ASP A 92 5.68 7.60 12.87
C ASP A 92 4.19 7.61 12.47
N TRP A 93 3.80 6.72 11.55
CA TRP A 93 2.42 6.51 11.12
C TRP A 93 2.21 5.10 10.59
N ALA A 94 1.02 4.55 10.75
CA ALA A 94 0.62 3.32 10.08
C ALA A 94 -0.88 3.34 9.73
N GLY A 95 -1.23 2.74 8.60
CA GLY A 95 -2.60 2.52 8.16
C GLY A 95 -2.89 1.04 7.91
N LEU A 96 -4.16 0.65 7.97
CA LEU A 96 -4.60 -0.70 7.65
C LEU A 96 -5.26 -0.76 6.28
N TRP A 97 -4.77 -1.69 5.46
CA TRP A 97 -5.21 -1.91 4.09
C TRP A 97 -5.75 -3.32 3.90
N GLN A 98 -6.52 -3.50 2.83
CA GLN A 98 -7.10 -4.79 2.41
C GLN A 98 -6.80 -5.08 0.95
N ALA A 99 -6.36 -6.31 0.65
CA ALA A 99 -6.32 -6.87 -0.70
C ALA A 99 -7.10 -8.19 -0.72
N GLY A 100 -8.32 -8.17 -1.27
CA GLY A 100 -9.22 -9.32 -1.22
C GLY A 100 -9.53 -9.72 0.22
N GLN A 101 -9.09 -10.90 0.67
CA GLN A 101 -9.26 -11.36 2.06
C GLN A 101 -8.05 -11.06 2.96
N ARG A 102 -6.96 -10.52 2.40
CA ARG A 102 -5.72 -10.29 3.14
C ARG A 102 -5.68 -8.89 3.72
N ARG A 103 -5.24 -8.76 4.96
CA ARG A 103 -4.94 -7.49 5.63
C ARG A 103 -3.47 -7.14 5.44
N VAL A 104 -3.17 -5.85 5.35
CA VAL A 104 -1.81 -5.33 5.24
C VAL A 104 -1.68 -4.11 6.14
N VAL A 105 -0.69 -4.13 7.03
CA VAL A 105 -0.26 -2.95 7.80
C VAL A 105 0.75 -2.19 6.95
N PHE A 106 0.39 -0.98 6.53
CA PHE A 106 1.32 -0.07 5.87
C PHE A 106 1.94 0.83 6.94
N ALA A 107 3.24 0.66 7.20
CA ALA A 107 4.00 1.49 8.12
C ALA A 107 4.83 2.52 7.37
N HIS A 108 4.86 3.75 7.88
CA HIS A 108 5.53 4.87 7.24
C HIS A 108 6.47 5.59 8.19
N GLY A 109 7.50 6.19 7.60
CA GLY A 109 8.51 6.95 8.33
C GLY A 109 9.47 6.04 9.06
N SER A 110 9.92 6.46 10.23
CA SER A 110 10.79 5.68 11.10
C SER A 110 10.02 4.47 11.60
N VAL A 111 10.56 3.26 11.46
CA VAL A 111 9.92 2.03 11.97
C VAL A 111 10.91 1.24 12.80
N ARG A 112 10.43 0.75 13.95
CA ARG A 112 11.13 -0.23 14.79
C ARG A 112 10.16 -1.31 15.22
N TRP A 113 10.31 -2.50 14.68
CA TRP A 113 9.49 -3.65 15.01
C TRP A 113 10.35 -4.92 15.04
N GLY A 114 10.61 -5.43 16.24
CA GLY A 114 11.52 -6.57 16.41
C GLY A 114 12.91 -6.27 15.86
N ARG A 115 13.33 -7.04 14.86
CA ARG A 115 14.60 -6.88 14.12
C ARG A 115 14.47 -5.96 12.91
N PHE A 116 13.26 -5.67 12.46
CA PHE A 116 13.02 -4.74 11.37
C PHE A 116 13.15 -3.29 11.88
N VAL A 117 14.12 -2.57 11.33
CA VAL A 117 14.39 -1.16 11.67
C VAL A 117 14.63 -0.39 10.38
N ARG A 118 13.84 0.65 10.15
CA ARG A 118 13.95 1.55 9.00
C ARG A 118 13.86 3.01 9.42
#